data_AF-A0A1Y1LMM5-F1
#
_entry.id   AF-A0A1Y1LMM5-F1
#
_cell.length_a   1.000
_cell.length_b   1.000
_cell.length_c   1.000
_cell.angle_alpha   90.00
_cell.angle_beta   90.00
_cell.angle_gamma   90.00
#
_symmetry.space_group_name_H-M   'P 1'
#
loop_
_entity.id
_entity.type
_entity.pdbx_description
1 polymer ?
#
loop_
_entity_poly.entity_id
_entity_poly.type
_entity_poly.pdbx_seq_one_letter_code
_entity_poly.pdbx_strand_id
1 'polypeptide(L)'
;MVWTGVHRGFAVRAYYENNRSVIATQRAFRRQFNIPRNDNVPNANTIRSWVRRLEETGNTLRGNKHGRFKNVRTPENVVQVRTAVQNSPTRSARRHAIALGMSDRSLRRILKFDLKFHPYKIMFAQELRPDDYVSRRNLCEQMLAAIHPNAAFFSSDEAHFHLNGYVNKQNFRYWSENNPQIVHE
;
A
#
# COMPACT_ATOMS: atom_id res chain seq x y z
N MET A 1 24.48 18.22 10.81
CA MET A 1 24.91 18.52 9.43
C MET A 1 24.97 17.23 8.62
N VAL A 2 24.38 17.20 7.43
CA VAL A 2 24.44 16.04 6.52
C VAL A 2 25.63 16.24 5.57
N TRP A 3 26.59 15.31 5.58
CA TRP A 3 27.76 15.39 4.71
C TRP A 3 27.42 15.07 3.25
N THR A 4 27.44 16.08 2.39
CA THR A 4 27.16 15.93 0.95
C THR A 4 28.27 15.15 0.23
N GLY A 5 28.05 14.83 -1.07
CA GLY A 5 29.06 14.15 -1.89
C GLY A 5 30.38 14.92 -1.99
N VAL A 6 30.31 16.25 -2.11
CA VAL A 6 31.48 17.15 -2.18
C VAL A 6 32.34 17.05 -0.93
N HIS A 7 31.72 17.09 0.26
CA HIS A 7 32.43 16.93 1.54
C HIS A 7 33.16 15.59 1.60
N ARG A 8 32.51 14.50 1.18
CA ARG A 8 33.08 13.15 1.21
C ARG A 8 34.26 13.02 0.25
N GLY A 9 34.10 13.52 -0.97
CA GLY A 9 35.17 13.53 -1.98
C GLY A 9 36.40 14.29 -1.49
N PHE A 10 36.19 15.49 -0.93
CA PHE A 10 37.28 16.27 -0.35
C PHE A 10 37.96 15.52 0.81
N ALA A 11 37.17 14.96 1.74
CA ALA A 11 37.72 14.26 2.91
C ALA A 11 38.57 13.05 2.50
N VAL A 12 38.16 12.29 1.48
CA VAL A 12 38.94 11.15 0.98
C VAL A 12 40.21 11.61 0.28
N ARG A 13 40.14 12.63 -0.59
CA ARG A 13 41.31 13.18 -1.27
C ARG A 13 42.34 13.70 -0.27
N ALA A 14 41.90 14.56 0.67
CA ALA A 14 42.75 15.11 1.71
C ALA A 14 43.33 14.02 2.62
N TYR A 15 42.63 12.89 2.81
CA TYR A 15 43.16 11.76 3.56
C TYR A 15 44.39 11.15 2.91
N TYR A 16 44.37 10.94 1.59
CA TYR A 16 45.53 10.42 0.87
C TYR A 16 46.66 11.45 0.76
N GLU A 17 46.36 12.71 0.46
CA GLU A 17 47.35 13.79 0.37
C GLU A 17 48.09 14.04 1.68
N ASN A 18 47.45 13.79 2.83
CA ASN A 18 48.04 13.98 4.15
C ASN A 18 48.57 12.67 4.76
N ASN A 19 49.12 11.76 3.94
CA ASN A 19 49.73 10.49 4.40
C ASN A 19 48.79 9.66 5.29
N ARG A 20 47.50 9.59 4.95
CA ARG A 20 46.46 8.86 5.71
C ARG A 20 46.27 9.37 7.15
N SER A 21 46.65 10.62 7.43
CA SER A 21 46.45 11.26 8.74
C SER A 21 45.04 11.86 8.87
N VAL A 22 44.25 11.31 9.79
CA VAL A 22 42.90 11.79 10.10
C VAL A 22 42.92 13.24 10.62
N ILE A 23 43.87 13.57 11.50
CA ILE A 23 43.94 14.89 12.14
C ILE A 23 44.25 15.96 11.09
N ALA A 24 45.22 15.70 10.21
CA ALA A 24 45.55 16.61 9.11
C ALA A 24 44.37 16.78 8.14
N THR A 25 43.68 15.69 7.82
CA THR A 25 42.46 15.70 7.01
C THR A 25 41.37 16.58 7.62
N GLN A 26 41.12 16.45 8.93
CA GLN A 26 40.12 17.27 9.63
C GLN A 26 40.50 18.76 9.64
N ARG A 27 41.78 19.08 9.82
CA ARG A 27 42.28 20.46 9.75
C ARG A 27 42.12 21.05 8.35
N ALA A 28 42.47 20.31 7.30
CA ALA A 28 42.28 20.72 5.91
C ALA A 28 40.79 20.88 5.58
N PHE A 29 39.95 19.95 6.01
CA PHE A 29 38.49 19.99 5.83
C PHE A 29 37.88 21.23 6.46
N ARG A 30 38.29 21.57 7.69
CA ARG A 30 37.82 22.76 8.39
C ARG A 30 38.18 24.04 7.63
N ARG A 31 39.41 24.13 7.10
CA ARG A 31 39.86 25.29 6.29
C ARG A 31 39.10 25.40 4.96
N GLN A 32 38.92 24.28 4.25
CA GLN A 32 38.27 24.29 2.95
C GLN A 32 36.80 24.76 3.01
N PHE A 33 36.07 24.31 4.04
CA PHE A 33 34.64 24.58 4.17
C PHE A 33 34.32 25.70 5.18
N ASN A 34 35.33 26.48 5.62
CA ASN A 34 35.19 27.57 6.59
C ASN A 34 34.37 27.21 7.84
N ILE A 35 34.62 26.02 8.40
CA ILE A 35 33.84 25.51 9.54
C ILE A 35 34.37 26.16 10.84
N PRO A 36 33.49 26.81 11.65
CA PRO A 36 33.88 27.37 12.94
C PRO A 36 34.54 26.36 13.88
N ARG A 37 35.33 26.85 14.84
CA ARG A 37 36.07 25.99 15.78
C ARG A 37 35.17 25.03 16.57
N ASN A 38 33.96 25.48 16.89
CA ASN A 38 33.00 24.74 17.70
C ASN A 38 32.06 23.86 16.87
N ASP A 39 32.10 23.99 15.54
CA ASP A 39 31.27 23.20 14.66
C ASP A 39 31.93 21.85 14.32
N ASN A 40 31.04 20.89 14.08
CA ASN A 40 31.40 19.51 13.85
C ASN A 40 32.13 19.34 12.52
N VAL A 41 33.16 18.50 12.53
CA VAL A 41 33.81 17.93 11.34
C VAL A 41 33.56 16.42 11.30
N PRO A 42 33.73 15.75 10.14
CA PRO A 42 33.64 14.30 10.09
C PRO A 42 34.59 13.66 11.10
N ASN A 43 34.07 12.79 11.97
CA ASN A 43 34.90 12.10 12.95
C ASN A 43 35.82 11.06 12.28
N ALA A 44 36.81 10.57 13.02
CA ALA A 44 37.81 9.64 12.50
C ALA A 44 37.20 8.39 11.85
N ASN A 45 36.19 7.80 12.49
CA ASN A 45 35.52 6.60 12.00
C ASN A 45 34.71 6.87 10.72
N THR A 46 34.16 8.08 10.58
CA THR A 46 33.44 8.50 9.38
C THR A 46 34.39 8.63 8.19
N ILE A 47 35.54 9.30 8.38
CA ILE A 47 36.56 9.46 7.34
C ILE A 47 37.10 8.09 6.91
N ARG A 48 37.53 7.25 7.86
CA ARG A 48 38.00 5.88 7.57
C ARG A 48 36.93 5.06 6.86
N SER A 49 35.67 5.20 7.26
CA SER A 49 34.59 4.45 6.61
C SER A 49 34.28 4.94 5.20
N TRP A 50 34.48 6.21 4.87
CA TRP A 50 34.35 6.70 3.49
C TRP A 50 35.49 6.18 2.61
N VAL A 51 36.73 6.24 3.11
CA VAL A 51 37.92 5.72 2.44
C VAL A 51 37.75 4.22 2.19
N ARG A 52 37.46 3.44 3.24
CA ARG A 52 37.29 1.99 3.14
C ARG A 52 36.21 1.60 2.12
N ARG A 53 35.05 2.25 2.15
CA ARG A 53 33.98 1.95 1.18
C ARG A 53 34.37 2.34 -0.25
N LEU A 54 35.11 3.43 -0.44
CA LEU A 54 35.61 3.80 -1.75
C LEU A 54 36.57 2.74 -2.28
N GLU A 55 37.51 2.28 -1.44
CA GLU A 55 38.47 1.21 -1.79
C GLU A 55 37.77 -0.13 -2.07
N GLU A 56 36.75 -0.51 -1.28
CA GLU A 56 36.04 -1.79 -1.41
C GLU A 56 34.99 -1.83 -2.54
N THR A 57 34.27 -0.72 -2.77
CA THR A 57 33.04 -0.72 -3.59
C THR A 57 33.00 0.39 -4.65
N GLY A 58 34.02 1.26 -4.72
CA GLY A 58 34.03 2.42 -5.60
C GLY A 58 33.07 3.55 -5.19
N ASN A 59 32.43 3.46 -4.01
CA ASN A 59 31.46 4.45 -3.54
C ASN A 59 31.70 4.85 -2.07
N THR A 60 31.51 6.13 -1.73
CA THR A 60 31.59 6.60 -0.34
C THR A 60 30.27 6.45 0.43
N LEU A 61 29.15 6.21 -0.26
CA LEU A 61 27.83 6.01 0.35
C LEU A 61 27.77 4.66 1.09
N ARG A 62 26.92 4.61 2.13
CA ARG A 62 26.43 3.31 2.60
C ARG A 62 25.51 2.77 1.51
N GLY A 63 25.74 1.54 1.07
CA GLY A 63 24.78 0.84 0.22
C GLY A 63 23.39 0.88 0.85
N ASN A 64 22.36 0.92 0.01
CA ASN A 64 20.98 0.89 0.48
C ASN A 64 20.84 -0.29 1.43
N LYS A 65 20.52 -0.02 2.70
CA LYS A 65 20.10 -1.08 3.61
C LYS A 65 18.87 -1.69 2.95
N HIS A 66 18.96 -2.94 2.50
CA HIS A 66 17.77 -3.70 2.17
C HIS A 66 16.83 -3.55 3.36
N GLY A 67 15.62 -3.01 3.11
CA GLY A 67 14.67 -2.71 4.17
C GLY A 67 14.36 -3.96 5.00
N ARG A 68 13.62 -3.78 6.10
CA ARG A 68 13.20 -4.89 6.96
C ARG A 68 12.61 -6.04 6.13
N PHE A 69 13.15 -7.25 6.32
CA PHE A 69 12.67 -8.46 5.64
C PHE A 69 11.15 -8.65 5.82
N LYS A 70 10.47 -9.03 4.74
CA LYS A 70 9.03 -9.28 4.72
C LYS A 70 8.74 -10.74 5.11
N ASN A 71 8.68 -11.04 6.40
CA ASN A 71 8.54 -12.43 6.87
C ASN A 71 7.24 -13.14 6.41
N VAL A 72 6.16 -12.39 6.18
CA VAL A 72 4.84 -12.99 5.84
C VAL A 72 4.49 -12.84 4.36
N ARG A 73 5.03 -11.83 3.67
CA ARG A 73 4.76 -11.57 2.23
C ARG A 73 5.85 -12.20 1.36
N THR A 74 6.11 -13.49 1.58
CA THR A 74 7.01 -14.27 0.72
C THR A 74 6.27 -14.67 -0.56
N PRO A 75 6.98 -14.96 -1.67
CA PRO A 75 6.34 -15.40 -2.92
C PRO A 75 5.41 -16.61 -2.72
N GLU A 76 5.80 -17.56 -1.86
CA GLU A 76 5.05 -18.78 -1.56
C GLU A 76 3.71 -18.43 -0.90
N ASN A 77 3.72 -17.56 0.11
CA ASN A 77 2.49 -17.12 0.78
C ASN A 77 1.59 -16.31 -0.16
N VAL A 78 2.16 -15.53 -1.08
CA VAL A 78 1.39 -14.79 -2.09
C VAL A 78 0.63 -15.75 -3.00
N VAL A 79 1.30 -16.81 -3.46
CA VAL A 79 0.65 -17.87 -4.27
C VAL A 79 -0.41 -18.59 -3.45
N GLN A 80 -0.11 -18.95 -2.20
CA GLN A 80 -1.07 -19.63 -1.32
C GLN A 80 -2.34 -18.81 -1.08
N VAL A 81 -2.20 -17.49 -0.83
CA VAL A 81 -3.35 -16.58 -0.68
C VAL A 81 -4.14 -16.47 -1.97
N ARG A 82 -3.49 -16.39 -3.14
CA ARG A 82 -4.16 -16.36 -4.44
C ARG A 82 -5.04 -17.60 -4.62
N THR A 83 -4.46 -18.79 -4.42
CA THR A 83 -5.17 -20.06 -4.57
C THR A 83 -6.34 -20.18 -3.58
N ALA A 84 -6.13 -19.79 -2.32
CA ALA A 84 -7.19 -19.83 -1.31
C ALA A 84 -8.39 -18.94 -1.67
N VAL A 85 -8.13 -17.72 -2.16
CA VAL A 85 -9.18 -16.79 -2.59
C VAL A 85 -9.91 -17.29 -3.83
N GLN A 86 -9.19 -17.87 -4.81
CA GLN A 86 -9.79 -18.46 -6.00
C GLN A 86 -10.67 -19.68 -5.67
N ASN A 87 -10.24 -20.53 -4.73
CA ASN A 87 -11.01 -21.70 -4.31
C ASN A 87 -12.24 -21.35 -3.45
N SER A 88 -12.27 -20.18 -2.82
CA SER A 88 -13.39 -19.76 -1.96
C SER A 88 -13.58 -18.24 -2.03
N PRO A 89 -14.10 -17.71 -3.16
CA PRO A 89 -14.20 -16.27 -3.41
C PRO A 89 -15.21 -15.57 -2.49
N THR A 90 -16.20 -16.32 -1.99
CA THR A 90 -17.24 -15.82 -1.08
C THR A 90 -16.76 -15.67 0.37
N ARG A 91 -15.61 -16.24 0.71
CA ARG A 91 -15.08 -16.19 2.07
C ARG A 91 -14.41 -14.84 2.33
N SER A 92 -14.69 -14.24 3.49
CA SER A 92 -14.12 -12.95 3.86
C SER A 92 -12.61 -13.02 4.04
N ALA A 93 -11.91 -11.90 3.81
CA ALA A 93 -10.47 -11.78 4.02
C ALA A 93 -10.04 -12.23 5.44
N ARG A 94 -10.85 -11.91 6.46
CA ARG A 94 -10.61 -12.36 7.83
C ARG A 94 -10.67 -13.88 7.97
N ARG A 95 -11.66 -14.54 7.36
CA ARG A 95 -11.78 -16.01 7.42
C ARG A 95 -10.64 -16.69 6.65
N HIS A 96 -10.22 -16.12 5.52
CA HIS A 96 -9.01 -16.58 4.82
C HIS A 96 -7.76 -16.43 5.68
N ALA A 97 -7.65 -15.33 6.43
CA ALA A 97 -6.48 -15.09 7.27
C ALA A 97 -6.36 -16.13 8.39
N ILE A 98 -7.50 -16.46 9.02
CA ILE A 98 -7.58 -17.53 10.02
C ILE A 98 -7.22 -18.88 9.41
N ALA A 99 -7.79 -19.22 8.24
CA ALA A 99 -7.54 -20.51 7.58
C ALA A 99 -6.07 -20.69 7.17
N LEU A 100 -5.40 -19.60 6.81
CA LEU A 100 -3.99 -19.60 6.41
C LEU A 100 -3.02 -19.29 7.56
N GLY A 101 -3.50 -19.20 8.81
CA GLY A 101 -2.66 -18.94 9.98
C GLY A 101 -1.93 -17.59 9.94
N MET A 102 -2.48 -16.59 9.26
CA MET A 102 -1.86 -15.26 9.09
C MET A 102 -2.72 -14.15 9.68
N SER A 103 -2.09 -13.00 9.99
CA SER A 103 -2.86 -11.83 10.43
C SER A 103 -3.73 -11.27 9.30
N ASP A 104 -4.94 -10.81 9.63
CA ASP A 104 -5.84 -10.13 8.67
C ASP A 104 -5.16 -8.96 7.95
N ARG A 105 -4.28 -8.23 8.66
CA ARG A 105 -3.51 -7.13 8.07
C ARG A 105 -2.50 -7.60 7.03
N SER A 106 -1.82 -8.73 7.28
CA SER A 106 -0.88 -9.32 6.32
C SER A 106 -1.61 -9.81 5.08
N LEU A 107 -2.72 -10.53 5.26
CA LEU A 107 -3.51 -11.03 4.14
C LEU A 107 -4.03 -9.89 3.25
N ARG A 108 -4.62 -8.84 3.85
CA ARG A 108 -5.07 -7.66 3.07
C ARG A 108 -3.94 -6.94 2.36
N ARG A 109 -2.72 -6.92 2.92
CA ARG A 109 -1.54 -6.37 2.24
C ARG A 109 -1.15 -7.22 1.03
N ILE A 110 -1.22 -8.55 1.15
CA ILE A 110 -0.98 -9.47 0.02
C ILE A 110 -2.01 -9.20 -1.08
N LEU A 111 -3.30 -9.18 -0.75
CA LEU A 111 -4.36 -8.90 -1.70
C LEU A 111 -4.16 -7.56 -2.43
N LYS A 112 -3.93 -6.48 -1.68
CA LYS A 112 -3.83 -5.13 -2.26
C LYS A 112 -2.51 -4.87 -3.01
N PHE A 113 -1.38 -5.23 -2.42
CA PHE A 113 -0.08 -4.78 -2.92
C PHE A 113 0.64 -5.79 -3.80
N ASP A 114 0.48 -7.09 -3.53
CA ASP A 114 1.16 -8.16 -4.28
C ASP A 114 0.25 -8.70 -5.38
N LEU A 115 -1.02 -9.01 -5.06
CA LEU A 115 -1.99 -9.56 -6.02
C LEU A 115 -2.77 -8.50 -6.80
N LYS A 116 -2.75 -7.24 -6.35
CA LYS A 116 -3.52 -6.13 -6.94
C LYS A 116 -5.03 -6.38 -6.99
N PHE A 117 -5.56 -7.18 -6.07
CA PHE A 117 -6.98 -7.40 -5.96
C PHE A 117 -7.67 -6.22 -5.28
N HIS A 118 -8.91 -5.98 -5.69
CA HIS A 118 -9.79 -4.94 -5.20
C HIS A 118 -10.97 -5.54 -4.45
N PRO A 119 -11.43 -4.91 -3.36
CA PRO A 119 -12.62 -5.33 -2.64
C PRO A 119 -13.88 -4.85 -3.38
N TYR A 120 -14.65 -5.76 -3.94
CA TYR A 120 -15.94 -5.48 -4.57
C TYR A 120 -17.09 -5.78 -3.61
N LYS A 121 -18.06 -4.86 -3.53
CA LYS A 121 -19.27 -5.03 -2.72
C LYS A 121 -20.30 -5.85 -3.49
N ILE A 122 -20.94 -6.79 -2.79
CA ILE A 122 -22.07 -7.53 -3.36
C ILE A 122 -23.19 -6.56 -3.70
N MET A 123 -23.69 -6.64 -4.93
CA MET A 123 -24.88 -5.92 -5.36
C MET A 123 -26.01 -6.91 -5.48
N PHE A 124 -27.11 -6.59 -4.81
CA PHE A 124 -28.38 -7.28 -5.02
C PHE A 124 -29.12 -6.45 -6.05
N ALA A 125 -29.44 -7.07 -7.17
CA ALA A 125 -30.30 -6.53 -8.20
C ALA A 125 -31.42 -7.54 -8.39
N GLN A 126 -32.66 -7.06 -8.52
CA GLN A 126 -33.76 -7.93 -8.94
C GLN A 126 -33.53 -8.29 -10.40
N GLU A 127 -33.74 -9.56 -10.74
CA GLU A 127 -33.80 -9.98 -12.13
C GLU A 127 -34.95 -9.24 -12.83
N LEU A 128 -34.65 -8.63 -13.98
CA LEU A 128 -35.66 -7.95 -14.80
C LEU A 128 -35.95 -8.82 -16.02
N ARG A 129 -37.23 -9.17 -16.21
CA ARG A 129 -37.72 -9.82 -17.42
C ARG A 129 -37.90 -8.79 -18.54
N PRO A 130 -37.88 -9.20 -19.82
CA PRO A 130 -38.07 -8.29 -20.95
C PRO A 130 -39.30 -7.37 -20.82
N ASP A 131 -40.41 -7.88 -20.30
CA ASP A 131 -41.66 -7.13 -20.11
C ASP A 131 -41.58 -6.10 -18.97
N ASP A 132 -40.71 -6.33 -17.98
CA ASP A 132 -40.50 -5.41 -16.86
C ASP A 132 -39.90 -4.09 -17.34
N TYR A 133 -39.05 -4.11 -18.38
CA TYR A 133 -38.43 -2.89 -18.92
C TYR A 133 -39.49 -1.93 -19.45
N VAL A 134 -40.46 -2.43 -20.21
CA VAL A 134 -41.55 -1.62 -20.77
C VAL A 134 -42.47 -1.15 -19.65
N SER A 135 -42.87 -2.05 -18.76
CA SER A 135 -43.79 -1.74 -17.65
C SER A 135 -43.21 -0.70 -16.70
N ARG A 136 -41.93 -0.83 -16.33
CA ARG A 136 -41.23 0.13 -15.46
C ARG A 136 -41.06 1.48 -16.14
N ARG A 137 -40.71 1.52 -17.43
CA ARG A 137 -40.58 2.80 -18.16
C ARG A 137 -41.92 3.53 -18.22
N ASN A 138 -42.99 2.82 -18.59
CA ASN A 138 -44.34 3.38 -18.65
C ASN A 138 -44.78 3.92 -17.29
N LEU A 139 -44.50 3.20 -16.20
CA LEU A 139 -44.78 3.67 -14.84
C LEU A 139 -44.02 4.96 -14.52
N CYS A 140 -42.72 5.03 -14.82
CA CYS A 140 -41.92 6.24 -14.61
C CYS A 140 -42.48 7.44 -15.40
N GLU A 141 -42.85 7.24 -16.67
CA GLU A 141 -43.43 8.29 -17.51
C GLU A 141 -44.79 8.76 -16.97
N GLN A 142 -45.64 7.85 -16.51
CA GLN A 142 -46.91 8.17 -15.87
C GLN A 142 -46.71 8.95 -14.56
N MET A 143 -45.76 8.55 -13.71
CA MET A 143 -45.45 9.26 -12.48
C MET A 143 -44.90 10.66 -12.76
N LEU A 144 -44.04 10.82 -13.76
CA LEU A 144 -43.51 12.13 -14.18
C LEU A 144 -44.61 13.06 -14.69
N ALA A 145 -45.62 12.52 -15.38
CA ALA A 145 -46.76 13.30 -15.86
C ALA A 145 -47.76 13.63 -14.73
N ALA A 146 -47.95 12.71 -13.77
CA ALA A 146 -48.95 12.85 -12.71
C ALA A 146 -48.46 13.68 -11.51
N ILE A 147 -47.17 13.62 -11.19
CA ILE A 147 -46.60 14.31 -10.02
C ILE A 147 -46.12 15.70 -10.46
N HIS A 148 -46.79 16.74 -9.95
CA HIS A 148 -46.40 18.11 -10.21
C HIS A 148 -44.99 18.41 -9.65
N PRO A 149 -44.13 19.20 -10.34
CA PRO A 149 -42.74 19.45 -9.92
C PRO A 149 -42.58 19.99 -8.49
N ASN A 150 -43.60 20.67 -7.98
CA ASN A 150 -43.62 21.26 -6.63
C ASN A 150 -44.47 20.48 -5.61
N ALA A 151 -44.96 19.28 -5.97
CA ALA A 151 -45.76 18.47 -5.06
C ALA A 151 -44.88 17.69 -4.09
N ALA A 152 -45.34 17.57 -2.84
CA ALA A 152 -44.78 16.62 -1.89
C ALA A 152 -45.36 15.22 -2.18
N PHE A 153 -44.49 14.27 -2.54
CA PHE A 153 -44.86 12.87 -2.74
C PHE A 153 -44.50 12.06 -1.49
N PHE A 154 -45.49 11.38 -0.92
CA PHE A 154 -45.30 10.49 0.23
C PHE A 154 -45.46 9.04 -0.21
N SER A 155 -44.50 8.20 0.14
CA SER A 155 -44.54 6.76 -0.07
C SER A 155 -44.02 6.05 1.17
N SER A 156 -44.56 4.86 1.45
CA SER A 156 -44.08 3.95 2.48
C SER A 156 -43.75 2.60 1.86
N ASP A 157 -42.84 1.86 2.49
CA ASP A 157 -42.64 0.44 2.25
C ASP A 157 -42.71 -0.34 3.57
N GLU A 158 -42.70 -1.65 3.48
CA GLU A 158 -42.52 -2.54 4.61
C GLU A 158 -41.16 -3.22 4.51
N ALA A 159 -40.42 -3.27 5.63
CA ALA A 159 -39.11 -3.89 5.70
C ALA A 159 -39.09 -5.00 6.75
N HIS A 160 -38.62 -6.19 6.36
CA HIS A 160 -38.40 -7.31 7.28
C HIS A 160 -37.01 -7.22 7.92
N PHE A 161 -36.94 -7.40 9.24
CA PHE A 161 -35.69 -7.48 10.00
C PHE A 161 -35.49 -8.89 10.53
N HIS A 162 -34.43 -9.56 10.08
CA HIS A 162 -34.07 -10.91 10.52
C HIS A 162 -32.98 -10.86 11.60
N LEU A 163 -33.17 -11.60 12.70
CA LEU A 163 -32.18 -11.72 13.78
C LEU A 163 -31.07 -12.75 13.46
N ASN A 164 -31.34 -13.65 12.50
CA ASN A 164 -30.46 -14.73 12.08
C ASN A 164 -29.62 -14.35 10.86
N GLY A 165 -28.65 -13.45 11.05
CA GLY A 165 -27.36 -13.43 10.36
C GLY A 165 -27.30 -13.68 8.84
N TYR A 166 -28.30 -13.28 8.06
CA TYR A 166 -28.26 -13.37 6.60
C TYR A 166 -27.13 -12.50 6.03
N VAL A 167 -26.77 -12.69 4.75
CA VAL A 167 -25.66 -11.99 4.09
C VAL A 167 -25.74 -10.49 4.33
N ASN A 168 -24.87 -9.98 5.21
CA ASN A 168 -24.80 -8.55 5.46
C ASN A 168 -24.06 -7.87 4.30
N LYS A 169 -24.83 -7.29 3.37
CA LYS A 169 -24.33 -6.53 2.20
C LYS A 169 -23.24 -5.51 2.56
N GLN A 170 -23.31 -4.91 3.76
CA GLN A 170 -22.33 -3.92 4.18
C GLN A 170 -20.96 -4.55 4.43
N ASN A 171 -20.94 -5.76 4.98
CA ASN A 171 -19.72 -6.47 5.39
C ASN A 171 -19.20 -7.48 4.36
N PHE A 172 -20.02 -7.84 3.37
CA PHE A 172 -19.64 -8.81 2.35
C PHE A 172 -18.80 -8.16 1.24
N ARG A 173 -17.59 -8.67 1.01
CA ARG A 173 -16.67 -8.20 -0.04
C ARG A 173 -15.99 -9.37 -0.73
N TYR A 174 -16.01 -9.35 -2.06
CA TYR A 174 -15.20 -10.22 -2.91
C TYR A 174 -13.85 -9.55 -3.16
N TRP A 175 -12.77 -10.32 -3.17
CA TRP A 175 -11.46 -9.83 -3.59
C TRP A 175 -11.11 -10.42 -4.94
N SER A 176 -11.01 -9.57 -5.95
CA SER A 176 -10.74 -9.98 -7.33
C SER A 176 -9.94 -8.89 -8.03
N GLU A 177 -9.26 -9.24 -9.12
CA GLU A 177 -8.61 -8.27 -10.00
C GLU A 177 -9.65 -7.40 -10.71
N ASN A 178 -10.62 -8.05 -11.37
CA ASN A 178 -11.74 -7.41 -12.04
C ASN A 178 -13.05 -7.57 -11.26
N ASN A 179 -14.01 -6.66 -11.48
CA ASN A 179 -15.33 -6.77 -10.87
C ASN A 179 -15.99 -8.08 -11.36
N PRO A 180 -16.28 -9.04 -10.47
CA PRO A 180 -16.77 -10.34 -10.88
C PRO A 180 -18.25 -10.31 -11.31
N GLN A 181 -18.93 -9.16 -11.22
CA GLN A 181 -20.34 -8.98 -11.60
C GLN A 181 -21.27 -10.06 -11.01
N ILE A 182 -20.95 -10.53 -9.81
CA ILE A 182 -21.71 -11.58 -9.15
C ILE A 182 -23.07 -11.01 -8.78
N VAL A 183 -24.10 -11.52 -9.45
CA VAL A 183 -25.49 -11.33 -9.07
C VAL A 183 -25.80 -12.37 -7.99
N HIS A 184 -26.40 -11.92 -6.90
CA HIS A 184 -26.92 -12.81 -5.88
C HIS A 184 -28.44 -12.78 -5.98
N GLU A 185 -29.01 -13.94 -6.28
CA GLU A 185 -30.46 -14.21 -6.28
C GLU A 185 -31.01 -14.30 -4.86
#